data_AF-B3GYQ9-F1
#
_entry.id   AF-B3GYQ9-F1
#
_cell.length_a   1.000
_cell.length_b   1.000
_cell.length_c   1.000
_cell.angle_alpha   90.00
_cell.angle_beta   90.00
_cell.angle_gamma   90.00
#
_symmetry.space_group_name_H-M   'P 1'
#
loop_
_entity.id
_entity.type
_entity.pdbx_description
1 polymer ?
#
loop_
_entity_poly.entity_id
_entity_poly.type
_entity_poly.pdbx_seq_one_letter_code
_entity_poly.pdbx_strand_id
1 'polypeptide(L)'
;MNIITISPNSLVIPENFDLRRINARPDEFIDPTYMDKYDNTSIFYDIFESNNKIYLIGPPLLNLSPIINSCYIIFDNGREEKVSINSKLLERGQLSWIDLKEIKYKPVSLRFDFSIFSISYKGNKNVIVDIGKDVNDEFNDAKSLMTLQLNNKLEWIHDWAKYYNKVHDVDTIVIYDNNSTNYKLDDISNSLLSITNLKNIVVVPWNFKYGPQGKPWTGPNTPWDSDFCQIGALQHMRFRFSLKSKGFINADIDELIIPLKEVNIFDALENSEVGVIGVEGNTIEGHLSNHMMKAEGVPHFYHFWERKVHISGGTRKWAGSPSKWDDETVQTTAHWVRGISYKADSRFSIGHFRQINDGWKIQSRTIEYSGKDILRPDFSLIGAMSVAFPNEIPNILLVNALKDAEQRIQLLEKGKEDEYSKLQSYIKLLTHERIVWDKIWIWKGNVLVFETRCSLGKIAFDIVISNNNVQLNVSVRDTKYQEDFFEVVFRYLGTDFSILSNGKGLKAYSLKRENISFEEIATLISKKILIFYKILN
;
A
#
# COMPACT_ATOMS: atom_id res chain seq x y z
N MET A 1 -1.42 26.32 -11.83
CA MET A 1 -1.08 25.50 -10.66
C MET A 1 -1.20 26.38 -9.44
N ASN A 2 -2.02 25.99 -8.47
CA ASN A 2 -2.20 26.69 -7.21
C ASN A 2 -1.41 25.98 -6.12
N ILE A 3 -0.67 26.73 -5.31
CA ILE A 3 -0.08 26.24 -4.07
C ILE A 3 -0.97 26.74 -2.94
N ILE A 4 -1.43 25.82 -2.11
CA ILE A 4 -2.39 26.08 -1.03
C ILE A 4 -1.82 25.52 0.26
N THR A 5 -1.63 26.37 1.26
CA THR A 5 -1.31 25.94 2.61
C THR A 5 -2.57 26.05 3.46
N ILE A 6 -3.01 24.94 4.04
CA ILE A 6 -4.23 24.90 4.87
C ILE A 6 -3.83 24.54 6.29
N SER A 7 -3.78 25.55 7.15
CA SER A 7 -3.55 25.37 8.58
C SER A 7 -4.83 24.87 9.26
N PRO A 8 -4.78 23.75 10.00
CA PRO A 8 -5.92 23.29 10.78
C PRO A 8 -6.29 24.26 11.91
N ASN A 9 -7.59 24.50 12.10
CA ASN A 9 -8.15 25.20 13.26
C ASN A 9 -8.39 24.19 14.37
N SER A 10 -7.32 23.85 15.09
CA SER A 10 -7.33 22.79 16.08
C SER A 10 -7.88 23.24 17.44
N LEU A 11 -8.59 22.35 18.12
CA LEU A 11 -8.84 22.44 19.56
C LEU A 11 -7.92 21.47 20.30
N VAL A 12 -6.96 22.02 21.05
CA VAL A 12 -6.00 21.27 21.86
C VAL A 12 -6.18 21.66 23.32
N ILE A 13 -6.10 20.69 24.24
CA ILE A 13 -6.11 20.97 25.67
C ILE A 13 -4.89 21.83 26.02
N PRO A 14 -5.07 23.03 26.60
CA PRO A 14 -3.96 23.87 27.05
C PRO A 14 -3.05 23.14 28.04
N GLU A 15 -1.74 23.36 27.93
CA GLU A 15 -0.75 22.66 28.77
C GLU A 15 -0.99 22.88 30.27
N ASN A 16 -1.44 24.08 30.64
CA ASN A 16 -1.72 24.49 32.01
C ASN A 16 -3.03 23.91 32.59
N PHE A 17 -3.78 23.11 31.83
CA PHE A 17 -4.97 22.42 32.33
C PHE A 17 -4.59 21.06 32.89
N ASP A 18 -5.10 20.72 34.07
CA ASP A 18 -4.98 19.39 34.69
C ASP A 18 -6.05 18.42 34.11
N LEU A 19 -6.05 18.30 32.79
CA LEU A 19 -6.98 17.46 32.03
C LEU A 19 -6.20 16.81 30.91
N ARG A 20 -6.22 15.48 30.83
CA ARG A 20 -5.67 14.74 29.69
C ARG A 20 -6.60 13.60 29.32
N ARG A 21 -6.49 13.16 28.07
CA ARG A 21 -7.15 11.95 27.60
C ARG A 21 -6.63 10.74 28.37
N ILE A 22 -7.52 9.86 28.81
CA ILE A 22 -7.14 8.55 29.35
C ILE A 22 -6.49 7.67 28.28
N ASN A 23 -5.68 6.71 28.70
CA ASN A 23 -5.02 5.79 27.77
C ASN A 23 -6.05 4.88 27.07
N ALA A 24 -5.95 4.77 25.75
CA ALA A 24 -6.72 3.80 24.99
C ALA A 24 -6.13 2.37 25.10
N ARG A 25 -4.82 2.28 25.31
CA ARG A 25 -4.09 1.02 25.46
C ARG A 25 -4.29 0.41 26.85
N PRO A 26 -4.59 -0.90 26.95
CA PRO A 26 -4.58 -1.60 28.23
C PRO A 26 -3.20 -1.53 28.90
N ASP A 27 -3.19 -1.40 30.23
CA ASP A 27 -1.98 -1.15 31.01
C ASP A 27 -0.88 -2.21 30.77
N GLU A 28 -1.26 -3.47 30.57
CA GLU A 28 -0.31 -4.56 30.30
C GLU A 28 0.45 -4.43 28.97
N PHE A 29 -0.01 -3.57 28.06
CA PHE A 29 0.62 -3.31 26.76
C PHE A 29 1.29 -1.94 26.66
N ILE A 30 1.28 -1.15 27.73
CA ILE A 30 1.93 0.16 27.78
C ILE A 30 3.44 -0.03 27.95
N ASP A 31 4.20 0.41 26.95
CA ASP A 31 5.67 0.45 27.01
C ASP A 31 6.18 1.81 27.52
N PRO A 32 7.44 1.91 27.97
CA PRO A 32 7.99 3.15 28.53
C PRO A 32 7.94 4.36 27.59
N THR A 33 7.83 4.17 26.26
CA THR A 33 7.77 5.26 25.27
C THR A 33 6.34 5.66 24.90
N TYR A 34 5.34 4.97 25.45
CA TYR A 34 3.92 5.15 25.09
C TYR A 34 3.46 6.59 25.34
N MET A 35 3.69 7.13 26.55
CA MET A 35 3.17 8.44 26.95
C MET A 35 3.76 9.59 26.14
N ASP A 36 5.02 9.48 25.72
CA ASP A 36 5.67 10.49 24.89
C ASP A 36 5.00 10.56 23.51
N LYS A 37 4.63 9.41 22.96
CA LYS A 37 4.01 9.26 21.63
C LYS A 37 2.50 9.46 21.65
N TYR A 38 1.83 9.21 22.77
CA TYR A 38 0.38 9.23 22.87
C TYR A 38 -0.18 10.65 22.77
N ASP A 39 -1.17 10.81 21.90
CA ASP A 39 -1.91 12.06 21.74
C ASP A 39 -2.97 12.19 22.84
N ASN A 40 -2.55 12.77 23.96
CA ASN A 40 -3.41 12.98 25.12
C ASN A 40 -3.97 14.39 25.26
N THR A 41 -3.69 15.27 24.29
CA THR A 41 -4.06 16.70 24.34
C THR A 41 -5.01 17.12 23.22
N SER A 42 -4.95 16.51 22.03
CA SER A 42 -5.81 16.93 20.93
C SER A 42 -7.27 16.54 21.19
N ILE A 43 -8.20 17.46 20.97
CA ILE A 43 -9.65 17.19 20.99
C ILE A 43 -10.16 17.13 19.55
N PHE A 44 -9.88 18.17 18.78
CA PHE A 44 -10.17 18.24 17.35
C PHE A 44 -8.91 18.72 16.62
N TYR A 45 -8.50 17.97 15.61
CA TYR A 45 -7.40 18.33 14.70
C TYR A 45 -7.77 19.52 13.82
N ASP A 46 -9.00 19.57 13.30
CA ASP A 46 -9.52 20.71 12.55
C ASP A 46 -11.02 20.89 12.78
N ILE A 47 -11.48 22.14 12.65
CA ILE A 47 -12.86 22.57 12.73
C ILE A 47 -13.16 23.41 11.48
N PHE A 48 -14.10 22.94 10.65
CA PHE A 48 -14.36 23.58 9.36
C PHE A 48 -15.77 23.32 8.83
N GLU A 49 -16.26 24.26 8.02
CA GLU A 49 -17.46 24.09 7.21
C GLU A 49 -17.23 23.10 6.07
N SER A 50 -18.17 22.19 5.86
CA SER A 50 -18.25 21.35 4.66
C SER A 50 -19.67 20.84 4.48
N ASN A 51 -20.23 20.99 3.28
CA ASN A 51 -21.54 20.45 2.91
C ASN A 51 -22.68 20.77 3.91
N ASN A 52 -22.88 22.05 4.25
CA ASN A 52 -23.87 22.54 5.22
C ASN A 52 -23.71 21.98 6.65
N LYS A 53 -22.49 21.59 7.02
CA LYS A 53 -22.13 21.16 8.37
C LYS A 53 -20.85 21.85 8.80
N ILE A 54 -20.64 21.96 10.10
CA ILE A 54 -19.31 22.17 10.68
C ILE A 54 -18.81 20.81 11.13
N TYR A 55 -17.74 20.30 10.52
CA TYR A 55 -17.07 19.09 10.98
C TYR A 55 -16.00 19.42 12.00
N LEU A 56 -15.89 18.56 13.01
CA LEU A 56 -14.86 18.60 14.04
C LEU A 56 -14.15 17.25 14.01
N ILE A 57 -13.04 17.18 13.27
CA ILE A 57 -12.30 15.93 13.04
C ILE A 57 -11.30 15.74 14.18
N GLY A 58 -11.25 14.57 14.80
CA GLY A 58 -10.33 14.34 15.89
C GLY A 58 -10.21 12.89 16.37
N PRO A 59 -9.37 12.66 17.38
CA PRO A 59 -9.19 11.36 18.01
C PRO A 59 -10.38 11.00 18.95
N PRO A 60 -10.60 9.71 19.28
CA PRO A 60 -11.72 9.25 20.12
C PRO A 60 -11.92 10.01 21.42
N LEU A 61 -13.01 10.74 21.68
CA LEU A 61 -13.03 11.67 22.83
C LEU A 61 -12.79 11.02 24.20
N LEU A 62 -13.15 9.75 24.39
CA LEU A 62 -13.00 9.02 25.67
C LEU A 62 -13.55 9.84 26.86
N ASN A 63 -12.76 10.03 27.91
CA ASN A 63 -13.10 10.85 29.08
C ASN A 63 -13.32 12.34 28.75
N LEU A 64 -12.91 12.81 27.57
CA LEU A 64 -13.12 14.18 27.10
C LEU A 64 -14.47 14.37 26.41
N SER A 65 -15.27 13.32 26.24
CA SER A 65 -16.59 13.41 25.59
C SER A 65 -17.53 14.48 26.15
N PRO A 66 -17.54 14.83 27.46
CA PRO A 66 -18.38 15.92 27.96
C PRO A 66 -18.16 17.28 27.29
N ILE A 67 -17.01 17.54 26.65
CA ILE A 67 -16.71 18.83 25.98
C ILE A 67 -17.72 19.18 24.89
N ILE A 68 -18.36 18.18 24.29
CA ILE A 68 -19.37 18.39 23.24
C ILE A 68 -20.61 19.13 23.78
N ASN A 69 -20.86 19.06 25.08
CA ASN A 69 -22.02 19.68 25.74
C ASN A 69 -21.78 21.13 26.16
N SER A 70 -20.54 21.64 26.01
CA SER A 70 -20.14 22.99 26.40
C SER A 70 -19.86 23.92 25.22
N CYS A 71 -20.24 23.52 24.01
CA CYS A 71 -20.00 24.26 22.78
C CYS A 71 -21.04 25.36 22.53
N TYR A 72 -20.54 26.54 22.13
CA TYR A 72 -21.32 27.65 21.61
C TYR A 72 -20.78 28.03 20.23
N ILE A 73 -21.66 28.30 19.28
CA ILE A 73 -21.30 28.98 18.03
C ILE A 73 -21.22 30.48 18.30
N ILE A 74 -20.16 31.12 17.80
CA ILE A 74 -20.04 32.57 17.67
C ILE A 74 -20.32 32.93 16.21
N PHE A 75 -21.24 33.86 15.98
CA PHE A 75 -21.63 34.36 14.67
C PHE A 75 -20.88 35.63 14.29
N ASP A 76 -20.88 35.96 12.99
CA ASP A 76 -20.29 37.17 12.42
C ASP A 76 -20.81 38.49 13.03
N ASN A 77 -22.04 38.49 13.54
CA ASN A 77 -22.64 39.62 14.25
C ASN A 77 -22.31 39.68 15.76
N GLY A 78 -21.46 38.77 16.26
CA GLY A 78 -21.05 38.68 17.67
C GLY A 78 -22.05 37.97 18.58
N ARG A 79 -23.18 37.47 18.05
CA ARG A 79 -24.12 36.65 18.82
C ARG A 79 -23.49 35.29 19.13
N GLU A 80 -23.76 34.79 20.33
CA GLU A 80 -23.44 33.42 20.71
C GLU A 80 -24.70 32.59 20.90
N GLU A 81 -24.68 31.35 20.43
CA GLU A 81 -25.76 30.38 20.66
C GLU A 81 -25.19 29.03 21.07
N LYS A 82 -25.79 28.42 22.09
CA LYS A 82 -25.43 27.06 22.52
C LYS A 82 -25.88 26.08 21.44
N VAL A 83 -25.01 25.15 21.06
CA VAL A 83 -25.31 24.16 20.03
C VAL A 83 -25.09 22.74 20.51
N SER A 84 -25.79 21.80 19.87
CA SER A 84 -25.56 20.39 20.04
C SER A 84 -24.57 19.90 18.99
N ILE A 85 -23.48 19.28 19.45
CA ILE A 85 -22.55 18.56 18.59
C ILE A 85 -23.02 17.12 18.49
N ASN A 86 -23.28 16.66 17.27
CA ASN A 86 -23.45 15.25 16.97
C ASN A 86 -22.08 14.58 16.97
N SER A 87 -22.01 13.34 17.44
CA SER A 87 -20.74 12.62 17.46
C SER A 87 -20.94 11.11 17.31
N LYS A 88 -20.02 10.46 16.60
CA LYS A 88 -19.95 9.00 16.45
C LYS A 88 -18.51 8.52 16.63
N LEU A 89 -18.34 7.59 17.57
CA LEU A 89 -17.08 6.88 17.76
C LEU A 89 -16.84 5.93 16.57
N LEU A 90 -15.64 6.00 16.01
CA LEU A 90 -15.17 5.15 14.92
C LEU A 90 -13.99 4.28 15.41
N GLU A 91 -13.47 3.39 14.56
CA GLU A 91 -12.29 2.58 14.91
C GLU A 91 -11.08 3.50 15.09
N ARG A 92 -10.67 3.76 16.33
CA ARG A 92 -9.53 4.67 16.65
C ARG A 92 -9.69 6.09 16.10
N GLY A 93 -10.93 6.54 15.88
CA GLY A 93 -11.24 7.89 15.42
C GLY A 93 -12.54 8.40 16.02
N GLN A 94 -12.81 9.69 15.84
CA GLN A 94 -14.08 10.31 16.17
C GLN A 94 -14.55 11.14 14.98
N LEU A 95 -15.82 10.99 14.61
CA LEU A 95 -16.51 11.92 13.75
C LEU A 95 -17.46 12.76 14.60
N SER A 96 -17.35 14.09 14.51
CA SER A 96 -18.25 15.02 15.17
C SER A 96 -18.68 16.12 14.21
N TRP A 97 -19.93 16.57 14.29
CA TRP A 97 -20.44 17.63 13.42
C TRP A 97 -21.58 18.43 14.06
N ILE A 98 -21.79 19.64 13.53
CA ILE A 98 -22.95 20.49 13.80
C ILE A 98 -23.68 20.71 12.48
N ASP A 99 -25.00 20.48 12.47
CA ASP A 99 -25.84 20.73 11.29
C ASP A 99 -26.16 22.24 11.16
N LEU A 100 -25.91 22.82 9.97
CA LEU A 100 -26.12 24.25 9.73
C LEU A 100 -27.52 24.60 9.18
N LYS A 101 -28.40 23.60 9.00
CA LYS A 101 -29.68 23.77 8.27
C LYS A 101 -30.60 24.86 8.83
N GLU A 102 -30.54 25.10 10.14
CA GLU A 102 -31.39 26.06 10.84
C GLU A 102 -30.65 27.34 11.26
N ILE A 103 -29.40 27.50 10.81
CA ILE A 103 -28.55 28.60 11.21
C ILE A 103 -28.78 29.83 10.31
N LYS A 104 -29.21 30.93 10.93
CA LYS A 104 -29.56 32.18 10.24
C LYS A 104 -28.36 33.09 9.94
N TYR A 105 -27.34 33.08 10.80
CA TYR A 105 -26.17 33.95 10.71
C TYR A 105 -24.92 33.13 10.38
N LYS A 106 -23.91 33.74 9.75
CA LYS A 106 -22.71 33.00 9.37
C LYS A 106 -21.90 32.64 10.62
N PRO A 107 -21.64 31.35 10.90
CA PRO A 107 -20.79 30.96 12.01
C PRO A 107 -19.33 31.32 11.69
N VAL A 108 -18.59 31.84 12.68
CA VAL A 108 -17.19 32.25 12.49
C VAL A 108 -16.22 31.51 13.41
N SER A 109 -16.66 31.19 14.63
CA SER A 109 -15.83 30.49 15.61
C SER A 109 -16.70 29.61 16.52
N LEU A 110 -16.08 28.64 17.19
CA LEU A 110 -16.68 27.85 18.26
C LEU A 110 -16.01 28.19 19.59
N ARG A 111 -16.82 28.37 20.65
CA ARG A 111 -16.34 28.51 22.03
C ARG A 111 -16.63 27.25 22.82
N PHE A 112 -15.61 26.71 23.48
CA PHE A 112 -15.70 25.53 24.33
C PHE A 112 -15.37 25.90 25.77
N ASP A 113 -16.24 25.52 26.71
CA ASP A 113 -15.99 25.73 28.13
C ASP A 113 -15.43 24.45 28.78
N PHE A 114 -14.16 24.51 29.23
CA PHE A 114 -13.49 23.42 29.92
C PHE A 114 -13.75 23.39 31.44
N SER A 115 -14.50 24.34 31.99
CA SER A 115 -14.89 24.34 33.41
C SER A 115 -15.69 23.08 33.79
N ILE A 116 -16.37 22.49 32.82
CA ILE A 116 -17.13 21.24 32.96
C ILE A 116 -16.31 20.06 33.50
N PHE A 117 -14.98 20.09 33.34
CA PHE A 117 -14.08 19.00 33.77
C PHE A 117 -13.48 19.21 35.15
N SER A 118 -13.47 20.43 35.67
CA SER A 118 -12.84 20.70 36.97
C SER A 118 -13.43 21.96 37.59
N ILE A 119 -14.09 21.74 38.73
CA ILE A 119 -14.72 22.74 39.60
C ILE A 119 -13.66 23.55 40.38
N SER A 120 -12.44 23.02 40.53
CA SER A 120 -11.41 23.58 41.42
C SER A 120 -10.58 24.74 40.83
N TYR A 121 -10.65 24.98 39.52
CA TYR A 121 -9.85 26.02 38.86
C TYR A 121 -10.63 27.35 38.76
N LYS A 122 -10.01 28.46 39.17
CA LYS A 122 -10.65 29.79 39.26
C LYS A 122 -10.39 30.73 38.07
N GLY A 123 -9.73 30.27 37.00
CA GLY A 123 -9.46 31.08 35.79
C GLY A 123 -10.46 30.84 34.65
N ASN A 124 -10.43 31.70 33.63
CA ASN A 124 -11.24 31.52 32.41
C ASN A 124 -10.77 30.27 31.65
N LYS A 125 -11.68 29.31 31.47
CA LYS A 125 -11.46 28.03 30.79
C LYS A 125 -12.14 27.95 29.42
N ASN A 126 -12.58 29.10 28.89
CA ASN A 126 -13.11 29.17 27.55
C ASN A 126 -11.98 29.19 26.52
N VAL A 127 -12.07 28.31 25.53
CA VAL A 127 -11.21 28.30 24.35
C VAL A 127 -12.07 28.59 23.14
N ILE A 128 -11.65 29.57 22.34
CA ILE A 128 -12.29 29.93 21.08
C ILE A 128 -11.43 29.41 19.94
N VAL A 129 -12.05 28.77 18.96
CA VAL A 129 -11.39 28.23 17.77
C VAL A 129 -12.16 28.69 16.55
N ASP A 130 -11.46 29.24 15.55
CA ASP A 130 -12.09 29.68 14.30
C ASP A 130 -12.60 28.50 13.47
N ILE A 131 -13.61 28.76 12.65
CA ILE A 131 -14.17 27.77 11.73
C ILE A 131 -13.53 27.98 10.35
N GLY A 132 -12.85 26.96 9.84
CA GLY A 132 -12.31 26.97 8.49
C GLY A 132 -13.41 27.01 7.43
N LYS A 133 -13.22 27.79 6.35
CA LYS A 133 -14.14 27.86 5.20
C LYS A 133 -14.32 26.51 4.50
N ASP A 134 -15.48 26.20 3.91
CA ASP A 134 -15.59 25.08 2.97
C ASP A 134 -14.70 25.34 1.74
N VAL A 135 -13.96 24.32 1.32
CA VAL A 135 -13.07 24.37 0.15
C VAL A 135 -13.38 23.28 -0.87
N ASN A 136 -14.39 22.43 -0.65
CA ASN A 136 -14.65 21.31 -1.55
C ASN A 136 -14.92 21.74 -3.01
N ASP A 137 -15.47 22.94 -3.22
CA ASP A 137 -15.66 23.50 -4.57
C ASP A 137 -14.34 23.76 -5.31
N GLU A 138 -13.25 24.05 -4.60
CA GLU A 138 -11.90 24.23 -5.17
C GLU A 138 -11.32 22.89 -5.68
N PHE A 139 -11.89 21.76 -5.24
CA PHE A 139 -11.49 20.40 -5.56
C PHE A 139 -12.52 19.65 -6.41
N ASN A 140 -13.48 20.36 -7.01
CA ASN A 140 -14.46 19.75 -7.89
C ASN A 140 -13.77 18.99 -9.04
N ASP A 141 -14.15 17.73 -9.24
CA ASP A 141 -13.56 16.80 -10.22
C ASP A 141 -12.05 16.51 -10.05
N ALA A 142 -11.43 16.90 -8.92
CA ALA A 142 -10.02 16.65 -8.69
C ALA A 142 -9.69 15.16 -8.64
N LYS A 143 -8.54 14.79 -9.22
CA LYS A 143 -7.93 13.46 -9.13
C LYS A 143 -6.81 13.53 -8.11
N SER A 144 -7.17 13.35 -6.84
CA SER A 144 -6.27 13.67 -5.72
C SER A 144 -5.38 12.50 -5.32
N LEU A 145 -4.17 12.80 -4.87
CA LEU A 145 -3.27 11.87 -4.21
C LEU A 145 -2.92 12.41 -2.84
N MET A 146 -3.01 11.57 -1.81
CA MET A 146 -2.72 11.98 -0.45
C MET A 146 -1.68 11.09 0.22
N THR A 147 -0.91 11.71 1.13
CA THR A 147 -0.02 11.01 2.05
C THR A 147 0.08 11.78 3.37
N LEU A 148 0.36 11.07 4.46
CA LEU A 148 0.90 11.63 5.70
C LEU A 148 2.38 11.29 5.75
N GLN A 149 3.23 12.28 6.01
CA GLN A 149 4.68 12.10 5.90
C GLN A 149 5.41 12.86 7.01
N LEU A 150 6.57 12.36 7.42
CA LEU A 150 7.52 13.10 8.26
C LEU A 150 8.93 12.85 7.73
N ASN A 151 9.63 13.93 7.42
CA ASN A 151 11.03 13.99 7.04
C ASN A 151 11.43 13.27 5.74
N ASN A 152 10.45 12.86 4.90
CA ASN A 152 10.74 12.20 3.63
C ASN A 152 11.57 13.10 2.72
N LYS A 153 12.63 12.56 2.13
CA LYS A 153 13.43 13.29 1.12
C LYS A 153 12.56 13.91 0.02
N LEU A 154 12.83 15.18 -0.31
CA LEU A 154 12.04 15.92 -1.30
C LEU A 154 12.07 15.25 -2.68
N GLU A 155 13.17 14.59 -3.03
CA GLU A 155 13.31 13.82 -4.27
C GLU A 155 12.32 12.64 -4.32
N TRP A 156 12.05 11.99 -3.18
CA TRP A 156 11.08 10.90 -3.12
C TRP A 156 9.65 11.42 -3.24
N ILE A 157 9.35 12.55 -2.59
CA ILE A 157 8.05 13.21 -2.72
C ILE A 157 7.80 13.61 -4.18
N HIS A 158 8.82 14.16 -4.85
CA HIS A 158 8.76 14.52 -6.27
C HIS A 158 8.53 13.31 -7.17
N ASP A 159 9.34 12.26 -7.04
CA ASP A 159 9.20 11.06 -7.87
C ASP A 159 7.84 10.40 -7.68
N TRP A 160 7.37 10.30 -6.44
CA TRP A 160 6.06 9.76 -6.09
C TRP A 160 4.94 10.55 -6.77
N ALA A 161 4.90 11.87 -6.59
CA ALA A 161 3.90 12.72 -7.21
C ALA A 161 3.96 12.67 -8.75
N LYS A 162 5.18 12.68 -9.32
CA LYS A 162 5.40 12.59 -10.77
C LYS A 162 4.91 11.26 -11.33
N TYR A 163 5.17 10.15 -10.65
CA TYR A 163 4.67 8.84 -11.04
C TYR A 163 3.15 8.83 -11.13
N TYR A 164 2.46 9.26 -10.06
CA TYR A 164 1.00 9.25 -10.05
C TYR A 164 0.39 10.25 -11.04
N ASN A 165 1.03 11.39 -11.29
CA ASN A 165 0.62 12.31 -12.35
C ASN A 165 0.71 11.67 -13.74
N LYS A 166 1.81 10.95 -14.03
CA LYS A 166 2.03 10.35 -15.35
C LYS A 166 1.27 9.04 -15.59
N VAL A 167 1.03 8.26 -14.53
CA VAL A 167 0.46 6.91 -14.64
C VAL A 167 -1.04 6.91 -14.34
N HIS A 168 -1.51 7.80 -13.45
CA HIS A 168 -2.91 7.84 -13.00
C HIS A 168 -3.58 9.19 -13.22
N ASP A 169 -2.97 10.10 -14.00
CA ASP A 169 -3.49 11.44 -14.27
C ASP A 169 -3.83 12.25 -13.00
N VAL A 170 -3.11 12.00 -11.90
CA VAL A 170 -3.26 12.80 -10.68
C VAL A 170 -2.93 14.25 -11.00
N ASP A 171 -3.87 15.13 -10.69
CA ASP A 171 -3.75 16.58 -10.91
C ASP A 171 -3.71 17.38 -9.60
N THR A 172 -3.97 16.73 -8.47
CA THR A 172 -4.02 17.36 -7.16
C THR A 172 -3.22 16.55 -6.15
N ILE A 173 -2.26 17.19 -5.48
CA ILE A 173 -1.43 16.57 -4.45
C ILE A 173 -1.81 17.15 -3.08
N VAL A 174 -2.08 16.31 -2.10
CA VAL A 174 -2.38 16.71 -0.72
C VAL A 174 -1.40 16.04 0.24
N ILE A 175 -0.48 16.82 0.80
CA ILE A 175 0.54 16.32 1.72
C ILE A 175 0.24 16.83 3.12
N TYR A 176 0.03 15.90 4.04
CA TYR A 176 0.03 16.17 5.47
C TYR A 176 1.47 16.03 5.96
N ASP A 177 2.09 17.15 6.33
CA ASP A 177 3.43 17.16 6.91
C ASP A 177 3.33 17.05 8.43
N ASN A 178 3.81 15.95 8.99
CA ASN A 178 3.72 15.65 10.42
C ASN A 178 4.93 16.21 11.18
N ASN A 179 5.16 17.52 11.02
CA ASN A 179 6.22 18.28 11.68
C ASN A 179 7.64 17.89 11.21
N SER A 180 7.87 17.90 9.90
CA SER A 180 9.20 17.70 9.33
C SER A 180 10.18 18.79 9.78
N THR A 181 11.42 18.37 10.01
CA THR A 181 12.53 19.22 10.48
C THR A 181 13.66 19.32 9.47
N ASN A 182 13.67 18.46 8.44
CA ASN A 182 14.75 18.39 7.43
C ASN A 182 14.68 19.52 6.39
N TYR A 183 13.53 20.17 6.24
CA TYR A 183 13.25 21.23 5.26
C TYR A 183 12.08 22.09 5.74
N LYS A 184 11.82 23.21 5.06
CA LYS A 184 10.63 24.04 5.31
C LYS A 184 9.43 23.48 4.55
N LEU A 185 8.21 23.79 5.01
CA LEU A 185 6.97 23.38 4.34
C LEU A 185 6.92 23.84 2.87
N ASP A 186 7.38 25.05 2.58
CA ASP A 186 7.40 25.57 1.20
C ASP A 186 8.31 24.75 0.29
N ASP A 187 9.37 24.14 0.81
CA ASP A 187 10.29 23.29 0.03
C ASP A 187 9.58 22.05 -0.54
N ILE A 188 8.56 21.53 0.17
CA ILE A 188 7.70 20.47 -0.34
C ILE A 188 7.00 20.94 -1.62
N SER A 189 6.30 22.08 -1.55
CA SER A 189 5.57 22.61 -2.72
C SER A 189 6.50 22.98 -3.88
N ASN A 190 7.66 23.58 -3.57
CA ASN A 190 8.68 23.95 -4.54
C ASN A 190 9.24 22.73 -5.28
N SER A 191 9.43 21.61 -4.59
CA SER A 191 9.90 20.37 -5.22
C SER A 191 8.95 19.87 -6.33
N LEU A 192 7.65 20.15 -6.20
CA LEU A 192 6.59 19.65 -7.09
C LEU A 192 6.29 20.57 -8.28
N LEU A 193 6.79 21.81 -8.29
CA LEU A 193 6.51 22.82 -9.32
C LEU A 193 6.90 22.38 -10.74
N SER A 194 7.89 21.50 -10.87
CA SER A 194 8.36 21.00 -12.16
C SER A 194 7.42 19.95 -12.79
N ILE A 195 6.43 19.44 -12.05
CA ILE A 195 5.48 18.44 -12.55
C ILE A 195 4.39 19.13 -13.37
N THR A 196 4.44 18.95 -14.68
CA THR A 196 3.44 19.45 -15.62
C THR A 196 2.03 18.94 -15.29
N ASN A 197 1.00 19.75 -15.51
CA ASN A 197 -0.42 19.39 -15.37
C ASN A 197 -0.95 19.21 -13.94
N LEU A 198 -0.17 19.49 -12.89
CA LEU A 198 -0.76 19.67 -11.57
C LEU A 198 -1.58 20.97 -11.52
N LYS A 199 -2.82 20.84 -11.05
CA LYS A 199 -3.73 21.95 -10.78
C LYS A 199 -3.50 22.50 -9.39
N ASN A 200 -3.41 21.64 -8.38
CA ASN A 200 -3.32 22.04 -6.97
C ASN A 200 -2.22 21.25 -6.24
N ILE A 201 -1.44 21.95 -5.42
CA ILE A 201 -0.55 21.37 -4.42
C ILE A 201 -1.01 21.90 -3.06
N VAL A 202 -1.47 21.01 -2.20
CA VAL A 202 -1.94 21.33 -0.86
C VAL A 202 -0.96 20.79 0.16
N VAL A 203 -0.43 21.67 1.00
CA VAL A 203 0.40 21.28 2.15
C VAL A 203 -0.36 21.63 3.42
N VAL A 204 -0.60 20.60 4.25
CA VAL A 204 -1.28 20.73 5.53
C VAL A 204 -0.24 20.52 6.64
N PRO A 205 0.13 21.56 7.42
CA PRO A 205 0.94 21.36 8.62
C PRO A 205 0.14 20.57 9.65
N TRP A 206 0.44 19.28 9.77
CA TRP A 206 -0.31 18.32 10.58
C TRP A 206 0.46 17.98 11.86
N ASN A 207 0.70 18.99 12.69
CA ASN A 207 1.61 18.97 13.83
C ASN A 207 1.02 18.28 15.07
N PHE A 208 0.44 17.10 14.91
CA PHE A 208 -0.14 16.30 15.97
C PHE A 208 0.70 15.07 16.27
N LYS A 209 0.70 14.61 17.53
CA LYS A 209 1.42 13.39 17.91
C LYS A 209 0.86 12.20 17.13
N TYR A 210 1.74 11.43 16.50
CA TYR A 210 1.32 10.29 15.67
C TYR A 210 0.51 9.26 16.46
N GLY A 211 0.97 8.95 17.68
CA GLY A 211 0.45 7.88 18.50
C GLY A 211 1.37 6.66 18.57
N PRO A 212 1.35 5.90 19.66
CA PRO A 212 2.12 4.66 19.78
C PRO A 212 1.54 3.60 18.85
N GLN A 213 2.38 3.03 18.00
CA GLN A 213 1.99 2.01 17.03
C GLN A 213 1.71 0.64 17.70
N GLY A 214 0.97 -0.21 16.99
CA GLY A 214 0.79 -1.61 17.34
C GLY A 214 1.90 -2.48 16.73
N LYS A 215 1.62 -3.77 16.57
CA LYS A 215 2.66 -4.74 16.14
C LYS A 215 2.89 -4.83 14.67
N PRO A 216 4.16 -5.04 14.25
CA PRO A 216 5.33 -5.46 15.08
C PRO A 216 6.20 -4.33 15.69
N TRP A 217 5.78 -3.07 15.64
CA TRP A 217 6.68 -1.93 15.84
C TRP A 217 7.00 -1.59 17.31
N THR A 218 6.16 -2.01 18.24
CA THR A 218 6.29 -1.73 19.68
C THR A 218 6.48 -2.98 20.56
N GLY A 219 6.47 -4.22 20.00
CA GLY A 219 6.74 -5.48 20.74
C GLY A 219 6.09 -6.75 20.10
N PRO A 220 5.81 -7.85 20.86
CA PRO A 220 5.01 -9.07 20.49
C PRO A 220 3.60 -9.24 21.18
N ASN A 221 2.45 -9.27 20.46
CA ASN A 221 1.01 -8.95 20.85
C ASN A 221 0.56 -7.54 21.42
N THR A 222 0.53 -6.40 20.71
CA THR A 222 0.21 -5.02 21.20
C THR A 222 -0.76 -4.49 20.18
N PRO A 223 -1.93 -4.02 20.62
CA PRO A 223 -2.97 -3.58 19.72
C PRO A 223 -2.57 -2.34 18.93
N TRP A 224 -3.10 -2.25 17.71
CA TRP A 224 -3.23 -0.98 17.00
C TRP A 224 -4.44 -0.29 17.60
N ASP A 225 -4.20 0.69 18.49
CA ASP A 225 -5.21 1.35 19.33
C ASP A 225 -5.11 2.88 19.37
N SER A 226 -3.96 3.46 19.01
CA SER A 226 -3.62 4.84 19.35
C SER A 226 -3.00 5.66 18.22
N ASP A 227 -2.90 5.11 17.00
CA ASP A 227 -2.40 5.77 15.78
C ASP A 227 -3.39 6.81 15.21
N PHE A 228 -3.93 7.65 16.11
CA PHE A 228 -5.06 8.53 15.81
C PHE A 228 -4.74 9.58 14.74
N CYS A 229 -3.50 10.06 14.69
CA CYS A 229 -3.07 11.10 13.77
C CYS A 229 -3.28 10.70 12.30
N GLN A 230 -2.95 9.45 11.95
CA GLN A 230 -3.11 8.94 10.59
C GLN A 230 -4.58 8.82 10.20
N ILE A 231 -5.40 8.31 11.13
CA ILE A 231 -6.85 8.21 10.93
C ILE A 231 -7.48 9.61 10.79
N GLY A 232 -7.04 10.57 11.61
CA GLY A 232 -7.46 11.97 11.56
C GLY A 232 -7.16 12.62 10.22
N ALA A 233 -5.93 12.48 9.70
CA ALA A 233 -5.54 13.02 8.39
C ALA A 233 -6.38 12.44 7.24
N LEU A 234 -6.69 11.14 7.30
CA LEU A 234 -7.51 10.47 6.27
C LEU A 234 -8.98 10.94 6.32
N GLN A 235 -9.55 11.10 7.51
CA GLN A 235 -10.90 11.65 7.68
C GLN A 235 -10.95 13.13 7.27
N HIS A 236 -9.94 13.90 7.64
CA HIS A 236 -9.78 15.28 7.19
C HIS A 236 -9.73 15.36 5.66
N MET A 237 -8.94 14.50 5.00
CA MET A 237 -8.90 14.43 3.53
C MET A 237 -10.29 14.20 2.91
N ARG A 238 -11.07 13.27 3.49
CA ARG A 238 -12.43 12.98 3.02
C ARG A 238 -13.32 14.22 3.06
N PHE A 239 -13.49 14.83 4.24
CA PHE A 239 -14.49 15.87 4.45
C PHE A 239 -14.04 17.27 4.03
N ARG A 240 -12.72 17.55 4.13
CA ARG A 240 -12.15 18.87 3.81
C ARG A 240 -12.00 19.07 2.30
N PHE A 241 -11.61 18.03 1.57
CA PHE A 241 -11.13 18.17 0.18
C PHE A 241 -11.83 17.28 -0.85
N SER A 242 -12.56 16.25 -0.43
CA SER A 242 -12.88 15.13 -1.35
C SER A 242 -14.36 14.83 -1.52
N LEU A 243 -15.28 15.64 -0.95
CA LEU A 243 -16.71 15.40 -1.11
C LEU A 243 -17.21 15.71 -2.53
N LYS A 244 -16.50 16.58 -3.26
CA LYS A 244 -16.80 16.95 -4.66
C LYS A 244 -15.72 16.51 -5.66
N SER A 245 -14.67 15.80 -5.20
CA SER A 245 -13.61 15.32 -6.08
C SER A 245 -14.03 14.07 -6.85
N LYS A 246 -13.32 13.72 -7.93
CA LYS A 246 -13.49 12.41 -8.58
C LYS A 246 -13.10 11.28 -7.62
N GLY A 247 -12.13 11.55 -6.77
CA GLY A 247 -11.73 10.71 -5.67
C GLY A 247 -10.34 11.05 -5.19
N PHE A 248 -9.80 10.22 -4.31
CA PHE A 248 -8.41 10.30 -3.91
C PHE A 248 -7.77 8.93 -3.73
N ILE A 249 -6.46 8.88 -4.00
CA ILE A 249 -5.60 7.73 -3.73
C ILE A 249 -4.94 7.95 -2.37
N ASN A 250 -5.01 6.95 -1.49
CA ASN A 250 -4.20 6.88 -0.28
C ASN A 250 -3.01 5.95 -0.54
N ALA A 251 -1.81 6.51 -0.63
CA ALA A 251 -0.57 5.78 -0.81
C ALA A 251 0.54 6.48 -0.02
N ASP A 252 1.36 5.70 0.69
CA ASP A 252 2.52 6.26 1.37
C ASP A 252 3.55 6.69 0.31
N ILE A 253 4.49 7.57 0.68
CA ILE A 253 5.56 8.00 -0.25
C ILE A 253 6.27 6.79 -0.85
N ASP A 254 6.55 5.76 -0.06
CA ASP A 254 7.24 4.54 -0.49
C ASP A 254 6.37 3.53 -1.25
N GLU A 255 5.20 3.93 -1.74
CA GLU A 255 4.23 3.05 -2.39
C GLU A 255 3.72 3.57 -3.73
N LEU A 256 3.83 2.73 -4.77
CA LEU A 256 3.33 3.02 -6.12
C LEU A 256 2.25 2.03 -6.53
N ILE A 257 1.06 2.52 -6.89
CA ILE A 257 0.02 1.69 -7.52
C ILE A 257 0.37 1.49 -9.00
N ILE A 258 0.49 0.22 -9.39
CA ILE A 258 0.92 -0.23 -10.71
C ILE A 258 -0.30 -0.72 -11.49
N PRO A 259 -0.65 -0.10 -12.63
CA PRO A 259 -1.65 -0.66 -13.53
C PRO A 259 -1.11 -1.95 -14.17
N LEU A 260 -1.91 -3.02 -14.15
CA LEU A 260 -1.60 -4.31 -14.79
C LEU A 260 -2.25 -4.44 -16.17
N LYS A 261 -3.10 -3.48 -16.53
CA LYS A 261 -3.76 -3.30 -17.83
C LYS A 261 -3.74 -1.82 -18.18
N GLU A 262 -4.06 -1.46 -19.43
CA GLU A 262 -4.23 -0.06 -19.86
C GLU A 262 -5.50 0.54 -19.24
N VAL A 263 -5.46 0.83 -17.93
CA VAL A 263 -6.57 1.39 -17.18
C VAL A 263 -6.06 2.38 -16.13
N ASN A 264 -6.66 3.57 -16.12
CA ASN A 264 -6.43 4.58 -15.09
C ASN A 264 -7.27 4.24 -13.84
N ILE A 265 -6.71 4.41 -12.64
CA ILE A 265 -7.42 4.10 -11.39
C ILE A 265 -8.67 4.97 -11.15
N PHE A 266 -8.67 6.22 -11.59
CA PHE A 266 -9.84 7.10 -11.47
C PHE A 266 -10.95 6.70 -12.44
N ASP A 267 -10.61 6.20 -13.64
CA ASP A 267 -11.61 5.65 -14.55
C ASP A 267 -12.21 4.36 -13.98
N ALA A 268 -11.38 3.51 -13.35
CA ALA A 268 -11.86 2.35 -12.62
C ALA A 268 -12.76 2.73 -11.44
N LEU A 269 -12.41 3.79 -10.70
CA LEU A 269 -13.16 4.31 -9.57
C LEU A 269 -14.50 4.95 -9.98
N GLU A 270 -14.52 5.66 -11.11
CA GLU A 270 -15.73 6.21 -11.72
C GLU A 270 -16.72 5.09 -12.08
N ASN A 271 -16.22 3.94 -12.53
CA ASN A 271 -17.03 2.75 -12.79
C ASN A 271 -17.29 1.85 -11.57
N SER A 272 -16.72 2.15 -10.39
CA SER A 272 -16.95 1.38 -9.17
C SER A 272 -18.33 1.70 -8.58
N GLU A 273 -19.16 0.68 -8.38
CA GLU A 273 -20.48 0.81 -7.76
C GLU A 273 -20.40 1.32 -6.32
N VAL A 274 -19.40 0.84 -5.56
CA VAL A 274 -19.22 1.18 -4.13
C VAL A 274 -18.28 2.37 -3.92
N GLY A 275 -17.77 2.98 -5.01
CA GLY A 275 -16.86 4.11 -4.93
C GLY A 275 -15.53 3.81 -4.24
N VAL A 276 -15.04 2.57 -4.29
CA VAL A 276 -13.74 2.16 -3.76
C VAL A 276 -13.06 1.19 -4.73
N ILE A 277 -11.76 1.36 -4.92
CA ILE A 277 -10.87 0.40 -5.57
C ILE A 277 -9.81 -0.02 -4.54
N GLY A 278 -9.82 -1.30 -4.17
CA GLY A 278 -8.76 -1.88 -3.35
C GLY A 278 -7.57 -2.30 -4.20
N VAL A 279 -6.36 -2.21 -3.66
CA VAL A 279 -5.15 -2.71 -4.30
C VAL A 279 -4.33 -3.53 -3.31
N GLU A 280 -3.76 -4.64 -3.80
CA GLU A 280 -2.86 -5.50 -3.05
C GLU A 280 -1.62 -5.77 -3.90
N GLY A 281 -0.48 -6.02 -3.26
CA GLY A 281 0.75 -6.17 -4.02
C GLY A 281 1.95 -6.57 -3.21
N ASN A 282 3.14 -6.27 -3.71
CA ASN A 282 4.39 -6.88 -3.26
C ASN A 282 5.34 -5.85 -2.68
N THR A 283 6.21 -6.31 -1.79
CA THR A 283 7.42 -5.56 -1.43
C THR A 283 8.35 -5.52 -2.63
N ILE A 284 8.72 -4.31 -3.02
CA ILE A 284 9.74 -4.04 -4.03
C ILE A 284 11.06 -3.85 -3.31
N GLU A 285 12.06 -4.57 -3.78
CA GLU A 285 13.43 -4.54 -3.27
C GLU A 285 14.39 -4.37 -4.45
N GLY A 286 15.60 -3.87 -4.20
CA GLY A 286 16.67 -3.85 -5.19
C GLY A 286 17.74 -4.88 -4.84
N HIS A 287 18.52 -5.29 -5.83
CA HIS A 287 19.82 -5.89 -5.59
C HIS A 287 20.90 -4.79 -5.47
N LEU A 288 21.92 -4.99 -4.62
CA LEU A 288 23.02 -4.03 -4.39
C LEU A 288 23.70 -3.57 -5.71
N SER A 289 23.80 -4.46 -6.69
CA SER A 289 24.37 -4.12 -8.02
C SER A 289 23.57 -3.07 -8.79
N ASN A 290 22.26 -2.93 -8.53
CA ASN A 290 21.42 -1.92 -9.19
C ASN A 290 21.72 -0.52 -8.63
N HIS A 291 22.17 -0.43 -7.37
CA HIS A 291 22.64 0.81 -6.74
C HIS A 291 24.03 1.20 -7.21
N MET A 292 24.93 0.24 -7.41
CA MET A 292 26.30 0.53 -7.84
C MET A 292 26.41 1.06 -9.29
N MET A 293 25.32 1.06 -10.07
CA MET A 293 25.32 1.60 -11.44
C MET A 293 25.20 3.14 -11.50
N LYS A 294 24.82 3.82 -10.42
CA LYS A 294 24.86 5.29 -10.28
C LYS A 294 25.32 5.64 -8.86
N ALA A 295 26.61 5.92 -8.70
CA ALA A 295 27.24 6.24 -7.42
C ALA A 295 26.73 7.58 -6.80
N GLU A 296 26.72 7.63 -5.45
CA GLU A 296 26.67 8.80 -4.54
C GLU A 296 25.35 9.59 -4.34
N GLY A 297 24.26 9.29 -5.03
CA GLY A 297 22.99 10.03 -4.91
C GLY A 297 21.92 9.44 -3.96
N VAL A 298 20.83 10.19 -3.76
CA VAL A 298 19.59 9.69 -3.15
C VAL A 298 19.05 8.52 -4.01
N PRO A 299 18.67 7.37 -3.44
CA PRO A 299 18.08 6.29 -4.23
C PRO A 299 16.68 6.69 -4.70
N HIS A 300 16.37 6.49 -5.98
CA HIS A 300 15.06 6.81 -6.56
C HIS A 300 14.25 5.54 -6.82
N PHE A 301 12.94 5.67 -7.04
CA PHE A 301 12.06 4.52 -7.30
C PHE A 301 12.56 3.66 -8.46
N TYR A 302 12.97 4.29 -9.56
CA TYR A 302 13.47 3.61 -10.76
C TYR A 302 14.81 2.87 -10.58
N HIS A 303 15.43 2.92 -9.40
CA HIS A 303 16.54 2.03 -9.03
C HIS A 303 16.06 0.67 -8.50
N PHE A 304 14.76 0.49 -8.28
CA PHE A 304 14.16 -0.71 -7.72
C PHE A 304 13.04 -1.22 -8.63
N TRP A 305 13.21 -2.42 -9.16
CA TRP A 305 12.23 -3.05 -10.06
C TRP A 305 12.10 -4.54 -9.80
N GLU A 306 12.62 -5.03 -8.67
CA GLU A 306 12.63 -6.44 -8.33
C GLU A 306 11.71 -6.70 -7.14
N ARG A 307 11.18 -7.92 -7.07
CA ARG A 307 10.40 -8.40 -5.93
C ARG A 307 10.83 -9.81 -5.58
N LYS A 308 10.50 -10.23 -4.36
CA LYS A 308 10.76 -11.62 -3.95
C LYS A 308 9.99 -12.61 -4.83
N VAL A 309 10.63 -13.74 -5.12
CA VAL A 309 10.03 -14.86 -5.87
C VAL A 309 8.85 -15.46 -5.09
N HIS A 310 8.96 -15.47 -3.76
CA HIS A 310 7.87 -15.85 -2.87
C HIS A 310 7.07 -14.62 -2.44
N ILE A 311 5.73 -14.76 -2.45
CA ILE A 311 4.81 -13.72 -2.01
C ILE A 311 5.07 -13.47 -0.51
N SER A 312 5.75 -12.38 -0.20
CA SER A 312 5.71 -11.80 1.14
C SER A 312 4.36 -11.11 1.30
N GLY A 313 3.66 -11.33 2.41
CA GLY A 313 2.30 -10.84 2.67
C GLY A 313 2.06 -9.43 2.14
N GLY A 314 0.95 -9.26 1.43
CA GLY A 314 0.75 -8.11 0.57
C GLY A 314 0.48 -6.82 1.33
N THR A 315 1.13 -5.73 0.89
CA THR A 315 0.70 -4.36 1.22
C THR A 315 -0.69 -4.16 0.61
N ARG A 316 -1.62 -3.58 1.39
CA ARG A 316 -2.95 -3.22 0.92
C ARG A 316 -3.16 -1.71 1.00
N LYS A 317 -3.66 -1.12 -0.07
CA LYS A 317 -4.08 0.28 -0.13
C LYS A 317 -5.38 0.42 -0.93
N TRP A 318 -5.82 1.64 -1.15
CA TRP A 318 -7.08 1.90 -1.82
C TRP A 318 -7.12 3.31 -2.46
N ALA A 319 -7.99 3.44 -3.46
CA ALA A 319 -8.50 4.71 -3.95
C ALA A 319 -10.02 4.78 -3.68
N GLY A 320 -10.52 5.96 -3.35
CA GLY A 320 -11.90 6.14 -2.89
C GLY A 320 -12.55 7.39 -3.49
N SER A 321 -13.86 7.32 -3.73
CA SER A 321 -14.68 8.42 -4.25
C SER A 321 -15.75 8.78 -3.21
N PRO A 322 -15.47 9.72 -2.29
CA PRO A 322 -16.37 10.04 -1.18
C PRO A 322 -17.74 10.56 -1.61
N SER A 323 -17.86 11.14 -2.81
CA SER A 323 -19.13 11.57 -3.39
C SER A 323 -20.12 10.42 -3.62
N LYS A 324 -19.64 9.17 -3.62
CA LYS A 324 -20.47 7.95 -3.71
C LYS A 324 -20.75 7.29 -2.36
N TRP A 325 -20.32 7.90 -1.25
CA TRP A 325 -20.48 7.33 0.09
C TRP A 325 -21.59 8.04 0.85
N ASP A 326 -22.80 7.50 0.78
CA ASP A 326 -23.99 8.08 1.42
C ASP A 326 -23.93 8.05 2.95
N ASP A 327 -23.20 7.10 3.53
CA ASP A 327 -23.01 6.98 4.97
C ASP A 327 -21.79 7.80 5.42
N GLU A 328 -22.06 8.85 6.20
CA GLU A 328 -21.02 9.69 6.81
C GLU A 328 -20.08 8.91 7.72
N THR A 329 -20.51 7.75 8.18
CA THR A 329 -19.78 6.93 9.14
C THR A 329 -18.82 5.94 8.50
N VAL A 330 -18.76 5.94 7.16
CA VAL A 330 -17.68 5.32 6.39
C VAL A 330 -16.33 5.88 6.86
N GLN A 331 -15.41 5.00 7.24
CA GLN A 331 -14.15 5.44 7.82
C GLN A 331 -12.97 5.05 6.93
N THR A 332 -12.22 6.05 6.49
CA THR A 332 -10.96 5.89 5.79
C THR A 332 -9.84 5.62 6.79
N THR A 333 -9.14 4.51 6.60
CA THR A 333 -7.99 4.07 7.40
C THR A 333 -6.81 3.74 6.47
N ALA A 334 -5.62 3.53 7.01
CA ALA A 334 -4.41 3.29 6.22
C ALA A 334 -4.57 2.20 5.16
N HIS A 335 -5.29 1.11 5.47
CA HIS A 335 -5.42 -0.05 4.59
C HIS A 335 -6.86 -0.35 4.16
N TRP A 336 -7.85 0.28 4.82
CA TRP A 336 -9.26 -0.04 4.65
C TRP A 336 -10.17 1.19 4.58
N VAL A 337 -11.24 1.10 3.80
CA VAL A 337 -12.42 1.96 3.90
C VAL A 337 -13.49 1.19 4.66
N ARG A 338 -13.59 1.40 5.98
CA ARG A 338 -14.57 0.73 6.85
C ARG A 338 -15.98 1.21 6.54
N GLY A 339 -16.95 0.32 6.70
CA GLY A 339 -18.34 0.55 6.30
C GLY A 339 -18.62 0.19 4.84
N ILE A 340 -17.58 -0.05 4.02
CA ILE A 340 -17.72 -0.48 2.62
C ILE A 340 -17.03 -1.83 2.43
N SER A 341 -17.75 -2.77 1.81
CA SER A 341 -17.20 -4.08 1.44
C SER A 341 -16.61 -4.02 0.04
N TYR A 342 -15.31 -4.28 -0.09
CA TYR A 342 -14.62 -4.29 -1.39
C TYR A 342 -13.42 -5.24 -1.37
N LYS A 343 -13.05 -5.71 -2.58
CA LYS A 343 -11.88 -6.58 -2.80
C LYS A 343 -10.78 -5.81 -3.52
N ALA A 344 -9.57 -6.38 -3.50
CA ALA A 344 -8.51 -5.90 -4.37
C ALA A 344 -8.93 -6.09 -5.85
N ASP A 345 -8.74 -5.04 -6.64
CA ASP A 345 -9.03 -5.07 -8.07
C ASP A 345 -7.83 -5.65 -8.82
N SER A 346 -8.05 -6.79 -9.49
CA SER A 346 -7.03 -7.53 -10.23
C SER A 346 -6.36 -6.75 -11.37
N ARG A 347 -6.89 -5.57 -11.74
CA ARG A 347 -6.29 -4.69 -12.76
C ARG A 347 -5.16 -3.84 -12.22
N PHE A 348 -4.96 -3.82 -10.89
CA PHE A 348 -3.92 -3.04 -10.24
C PHE A 348 -3.12 -3.91 -9.27
N SER A 349 -1.87 -3.55 -9.06
CA SER A 349 -1.02 -4.03 -7.97
C SER A 349 -0.47 -2.82 -7.23
N ILE A 350 0.07 -3.02 -6.03
CA ILE A 350 0.89 -2.00 -5.36
C ILE A 350 2.32 -2.49 -5.16
N GLY A 351 3.30 -1.63 -5.41
CA GLY A 351 4.70 -1.85 -5.08
C GLY A 351 5.07 -1.05 -3.84
N HIS A 352 5.47 -1.72 -2.76
CA HIS A 352 5.94 -1.09 -1.51
C HIS A 352 7.47 -1.18 -1.44
N PHE A 353 8.14 -0.05 -1.59
CA PHE A 353 9.58 0.06 -1.80
C PHE A 353 10.33 0.06 -0.48
N ARG A 354 10.93 -1.08 -0.14
CA ARG A 354 11.58 -1.26 1.17
C ARG A 354 12.70 -0.24 1.44
N GLN A 355 13.43 0.16 0.41
CA GLN A 355 14.61 1.04 0.50
C GLN A 355 14.29 2.53 0.30
N ILE A 356 13.05 2.89 -0.03
CA ILE A 356 12.57 4.29 0.00
C ILE A 356 12.02 4.52 1.41
N ASN A 357 12.88 4.76 2.39
CA ASN A 357 12.46 5.02 3.76
C ASN A 357 13.54 5.78 4.54
N ASP A 358 13.18 6.76 5.34
CA ASP A 358 14.15 7.58 6.09
C ASP A 358 13.81 7.85 7.57
N GLY A 359 12.84 7.18 8.20
CA GLY A 359 12.68 7.42 9.64
C GLY A 359 11.53 6.79 10.41
N TRP A 360 10.58 6.12 9.75
CA TRP A 360 9.46 5.50 10.47
C TRP A 360 9.70 4.02 10.81
N LYS A 361 10.66 3.41 10.12
CA LYS A 361 10.95 1.97 10.17
C LYS A 361 12.41 1.75 10.63
N ILE A 362 12.69 0.60 11.23
CA ILE A 362 14.01 0.25 11.81
C ILE A 362 15.11 0.37 10.74
N GLN A 363 16.25 0.99 11.10
CA GLN A 363 17.41 1.22 10.20
C GLN A 363 17.91 -0.02 9.46
N SER A 364 17.76 -1.23 10.02
CA SER A 364 18.15 -2.47 9.32
C SER A 364 17.42 -2.67 7.99
N ARG A 365 16.23 -2.07 7.79
CA ARG A 365 15.49 -2.17 6.52
C ARG A 365 16.15 -1.45 5.36
N THR A 366 16.98 -0.43 5.60
CA THR A 366 17.64 0.36 4.56
C THR A 366 19.00 -0.21 4.15
N ILE A 367 19.52 -1.19 4.90
CA ILE A 367 20.88 -1.75 4.74
C ILE A 367 20.85 -3.19 4.23
N GLU A 368 19.79 -3.95 4.54
CA GLU A 368 19.67 -5.35 4.11
C GLU A 368 19.12 -5.48 2.68
N TYR A 369 19.97 -5.99 1.79
CA TYR A 369 19.59 -6.38 0.42
C TYR A 369 19.35 -7.88 0.35
N SER A 370 18.30 -8.28 -0.38
CA SER A 370 18.05 -9.68 -0.70
C SER A 370 19.08 -10.20 -1.72
N GLY A 371 19.50 -11.45 -1.58
CA GLY A 371 20.35 -12.10 -2.58
C GLY A 371 19.63 -12.26 -3.92
N LYS A 372 20.36 -12.21 -5.05
CA LYS A 372 19.77 -12.34 -6.41
C LYS A 372 18.90 -13.58 -6.57
N ASP A 373 19.26 -14.69 -5.93
CA ASP A 373 18.59 -15.98 -6.07
C ASP A 373 17.13 -15.97 -5.60
N ILE A 374 16.72 -14.98 -4.79
CA ILE A 374 15.34 -14.86 -4.28
C ILE A 374 14.57 -13.68 -4.87
N LEU A 375 15.17 -12.91 -5.78
CA LEU A 375 14.55 -11.77 -6.44
C LEU A 375 14.22 -12.09 -7.91
N ARG A 376 13.17 -11.45 -8.43
CA ARG A 376 12.85 -11.44 -9.86
C ARG A 376 12.37 -10.06 -10.29
N PRO A 377 12.60 -9.65 -11.55
CA PRO A 377 12.03 -8.43 -12.09
C PRO A 377 10.49 -8.42 -12.00
N ASP A 378 9.94 -7.26 -11.67
CA ASP A 378 8.52 -6.95 -11.78
C ASP A 378 8.30 -6.15 -13.07
N PHE A 379 7.92 -6.84 -14.14
CA PHE A 379 7.78 -6.23 -15.47
C PHE A 379 6.62 -5.24 -15.58
N SER A 380 5.55 -5.42 -14.80
CA SER A 380 4.46 -4.44 -14.73
C SER A 380 4.95 -3.14 -14.12
N LEU A 381 5.74 -3.22 -13.04
CA LEU A 381 6.38 -2.05 -12.46
C LEU A 381 7.33 -1.37 -13.44
N ILE A 382 8.19 -2.13 -14.13
CA ILE A 382 9.11 -1.59 -15.15
C ILE A 382 8.32 -0.83 -16.24
N GLY A 383 7.22 -1.40 -16.71
CA GLY A 383 6.32 -0.76 -17.67
C GLY A 383 5.78 0.58 -17.15
N ALA A 384 5.18 0.59 -15.96
CA ALA A 384 4.65 1.81 -15.36
C ALA A 384 5.74 2.86 -15.10
N MET A 385 6.93 2.44 -14.66
CA MET A 385 8.07 3.34 -14.45
C MET A 385 8.61 3.91 -15.74
N SER A 386 8.57 3.18 -16.85
CA SER A 386 9.00 3.72 -18.16
C SER A 386 8.09 4.85 -18.65
N VAL A 387 6.82 4.88 -18.23
CA VAL A 387 5.91 6.00 -18.51
C VAL A 387 6.29 7.24 -17.70
N ALA A 388 6.56 7.07 -16.40
CA ALA A 388 6.89 8.17 -15.50
C ALA A 388 8.33 8.69 -15.68
N PHE A 389 9.27 7.80 -15.98
CA PHE A 389 10.71 8.03 -16.02
C PHE A 389 11.36 7.41 -17.27
N PRO A 390 10.94 7.80 -18.49
CA PRO A 390 11.36 7.15 -19.73
C PRO A 390 12.87 7.14 -19.97
N ASN A 391 13.58 8.15 -19.46
CA ASN A 391 15.03 8.28 -19.63
C ASN A 391 15.84 7.55 -18.55
N GLU A 392 15.19 7.07 -17.48
CA GLU A 392 15.88 6.45 -16.35
C GLU A 392 15.86 4.93 -16.39
N ILE A 393 14.94 4.33 -17.15
CA ILE A 393 14.79 2.88 -17.27
C ILE A 393 15.68 2.33 -18.40
N PRO A 394 16.62 1.42 -18.11
CA PRO A 394 17.46 0.81 -19.14
C PRO A 394 16.65 0.10 -20.24
N ASN A 395 16.96 0.40 -21.51
CA ASN A 395 16.30 -0.21 -22.68
C ASN A 395 16.26 -1.75 -22.63
N ILE A 396 17.29 -2.39 -22.09
CA ILE A 396 17.34 -3.85 -21.97
C ILE A 396 16.25 -4.39 -21.03
N LEU A 397 15.94 -3.68 -19.95
CA LEU A 397 14.86 -4.07 -19.03
C LEU A 397 13.50 -3.92 -19.71
N LEU A 398 13.31 -2.83 -20.46
CA LEU A 398 12.07 -2.60 -21.23
C LEU A 398 11.86 -3.69 -22.28
N VAL A 399 12.90 -4.05 -23.05
CA VAL A 399 12.83 -5.14 -24.04
C VAL A 399 12.46 -6.48 -23.38
N ASN A 400 13.01 -6.77 -22.20
CA ASN A 400 12.67 -7.98 -21.47
C ASN A 400 11.23 -7.96 -20.95
N ALA A 401 10.75 -6.81 -20.46
CA ALA A 401 9.37 -6.64 -20.03
C ALA A 401 8.37 -6.85 -21.18
N LEU A 402 8.67 -6.29 -22.35
CA LEU A 402 7.84 -6.45 -23.55
C LEU A 402 7.78 -7.91 -24.01
N LYS A 403 8.92 -8.62 -23.99
CA LYS A 403 8.95 -10.06 -24.33
C LYS A 403 8.14 -10.93 -23.36
N ASP A 404 8.18 -10.64 -22.05
CA ASP A 404 7.36 -11.36 -21.06
C ASP A 404 5.87 -11.07 -21.28
N ALA A 405 5.51 -9.80 -21.53
CA ALA A 405 4.14 -9.41 -21.83
C ALA A 405 3.61 -10.10 -23.10
N GLU A 406 4.37 -10.12 -24.18
CA GLU A 406 4.02 -10.81 -25.42
C GLU A 406 3.79 -12.31 -25.19
N GLN A 407 4.68 -12.96 -24.41
CA GLN A 407 4.52 -14.37 -24.06
C GLN A 407 3.24 -14.64 -23.26
N ARG A 408 2.87 -13.74 -22.32
CA ARG A 408 1.63 -13.86 -21.54
C ARG A 408 0.38 -13.65 -22.38
N ILE A 409 0.38 -12.66 -23.27
CA ILE A 409 -0.74 -12.44 -24.21
C ILE A 409 -0.97 -13.69 -25.05
N GLN A 410 0.09 -14.26 -25.62
CA GLN A 410 0.01 -15.51 -26.38
C GLN A 410 -0.54 -16.69 -25.56
N LEU A 411 -0.29 -16.73 -24.24
CA LEU A 411 -0.82 -17.75 -23.33
C LEU A 411 -2.31 -17.52 -23.04
N LEU A 412 -2.72 -16.28 -22.80
CA LEU A 412 -4.12 -15.89 -22.57
C LEU A 412 -4.98 -16.16 -23.80
N GLU A 413 -4.53 -15.76 -24.99
CA GLU A 413 -5.22 -16.01 -26.26
C GLU A 413 -5.42 -17.51 -26.51
N LYS A 414 -4.50 -18.35 -26.01
CA LYS A 414 -4.59 -19.81 -26.12
C LYS A 414 -5.39 -20.45 -24.98
N GLY A 415 -5.95 -19.67 -24.05
CA GLY A 415 -6.65 -20.16 -22.86
C GLY A 415 -5.75 -20.89 -21.86
N LYS A 416 -4.42 -20.76 -21.97
CA LYS A 416 -3.46 -21.59 -21.25
C LYS A 416 -3.01 -21.02 -19.91
N GLU A 417 -3.11 -19.72 -19.67
CA GLU A 417 -2.61 -19.12 -18.40
C GLU A 417 -3.37 -19.66 -17.16
N ASP A 418 -4.68 -19.87 -17.28
CA ASP A 418 -5.50 -20.50 -16.22
C ASP A 418 -5.12 -21.98 -16.00
N GLU A 419 -4.86 -22.72 -17.09
CA GLU A 419 -4.40 -24.12 -17.02
C GLU A 419 -3.05 -24.25 -16.29
N TYR A 420 -2.08 -23.41 -16.64
CA TYR A 420 -0.76 -23.42 -16.00
C TYR A 420 -0.82 -22.98 -14.53
N SER A 421 -1.62 -21.96 -14.21
CA SER A 421 -1.76 -21.45 -12.83
C SER A 421 -2.40 -22.49 -11.91
N LYS A 422 -3.41 -23.22 -12.39
CA LYS A 422 -4.03 -24.34 -11.67
C LYS A 422 -3.03 -25.46 -11.44
N LEU A 423 -2.37 -25.93 -12.51
CA LEU A 423 -1.40 -27.02 -12.42
C LEU A 423 -0.22 -26.68 -11.49
N GLN A 424 0.28 -25.45 -11.58
CA GLN A 424 1.33 -24.94 -10.70
C GLN A 424 0.91 -25.01 -9.22
N SER A 425 -0.30 -24.56 -8.90
CA SER A 425 -0.82 -24.52 -7.53
C SER A 425 -0.96 -25.93 -6.94
N TYR A 426 -1.52 -26.88 -7.71
CA TYR A 426 -1.63 -28.27 -7.27
C TYR A 426 -0.28 -28.94 -7.07
N ILE A 427 0.66 -28.78 -8.01
CA ILE A 427 1.99 -29.40 -7.88
C ILE A 427 2.73 -28.84 -6.67
N LYS A 428 2.67 -27.52 -6.45
CA LYS A 428 3.26 -26.89 -5.27
C LYS A 428 2.63 -27.46 -4.00
N LEU A 429 1.31 -27.50 -3.91
CA LEU A 429 0.59 -28.08 -2.77
C LEU A 429 1.02 -29.52 -2.48
N LEU A 430 1.19 -30.35 -3.51
CA LEU A 430 1.52 -31.77 -3.35
C LEU A 430 3.01 -32.04 -3.07
N THR A 431 3.89 -31.07 -3.27
CA THR A 431 5.35 -31.25 -3.13
C THR A 431 5.99 -30.40 -2.04
N HIS A 432 5.30 -29.37 -1.54
CA HIS A 432 5.90 -28.36 -0.63
C HIS A 432 6.47 -28.92 0.68
N GLU A 433 5.95 -30.04 1.19
CA GLU A 433 6.47 -30.65 2.43
C GLU A 433 7.84 -31.32 2.22
N ARG A 434 8.22 -31.60 0.98
CA ARG A 434 9.41 -32.41 0.65
C ARG A 434 10.42 -31.69 -0.24
N ILE A 435 9.98 -30.68 -0.99
CA ILE A 435 10.83 -29.94 -1.92
C ILE A 435 10.67 -28.45 -1.67
N VAL A 436 11.79 -27.78 -1.42
CA VAL A 436 11.89 -26.33 -1.43
C VAL A 436 12.21 -25.88 -2.85
N TRP A 437 11.24 -25.27 -3.51
CA TRP A 437 11.40 -24.80 -4.89
C TRP A 437 12.15 -23.46 -4.94
N ASP A 438 13.33 -23.45 -5.57
CA ASP A 438 14.13 -22.24 -5.84
C ASP A 438 13.38 -21.29 -6.77
N LYS A 439 12.79 -21.84 -7.85
CA LYS A 439 12.14 -21.05 -8.89
C LYS A 439 11.04 -21.84 -9.58
N ILE A 440 9.92 -21.18 -9.87
CA ILE A 440 8.82 -21.74 -10.66
C ILE A 440 8.39 -20.71 -11.71
N TRP A 441 8.40 -21.06 -12.99
CA TRP A 441 8.05 -20.14 -14.08
C TRP A 441 7.64 -20.90 -15.36
N ILE A 442 7.15 -20.17 -16.37
CA ILE A 442 6.80 -20.74 -17.68
C ILE A 442 7.87 -20.37 -18.71
N TRP A 443 8.53 -21.38 -19.29
CA TRP A 443 9.51 -21.22 -20.35
C TRP A 443 8.87 -21.46 -21.73
N LYS A 444 9.20 -20.58 -22.70
CA LYS A 444 8.76 -20.65 -24.11
C LYS A 444 7.25 -20.84 -24.32
N GLY A 445 6.44 -20.33 -23.39
CA GLY A 445 4.97 -20.35 -23.49
C GLY A 445 4.33 -21.74 -23.48
N ASN A 446 5.08 -22.82 -23.20
CA ASN A 446 4.48 -24.15 -23.10
C ASN A 446 5.13 -25.10 -22.09
N VAL A 447 6.17 -24.65 -21.38
CA VAL A 447 6.91 -25.48 -20.41
C VAL A 447 6.79 -24.87 -19.02
N LEU A 448 6.08 -25.51 -18.12
CA LEU A 448 6.06 -25.12 -16.71
C LEU A 448 7.28 -25.73 -16.02
N VAL A 449 8.19 -24.87 -15.55
CA VAL A 449 9.47 -25.28 -14.99
C VAL A 449 9.46 -25.13 -13.47
N PHE A 450 9.86 -26.19 -12.78
CA PHE A 450 10.15 -26.19 -11.34
C PHE A 450 11.64 -26.46 -11.12
N GLU A 451 12.36 -25.52 -10.52
CA GLU A 451 13.77 -25.67 -10.15
C GLU A 451 13.96 -25.83 -8.65
N THR A 452 14.90 -26.71 -8.28
CA THR A 452 15.32 -26.96 -6.91
C THR A 452 16.80 -27.37 -6.90
N ARG A 453 17.40 -27.46 -5.71
CA ARG A 453 18.73 -28.04 -5.50
C ARG A 453 18.65 -29.43 -4.90
N CYS A 454 19.66 -30.24 -5.21
CA CYS A 454 19.92 -31.57 -4.67
C CYS A 454 21.44 -31.80 -4.51
N SER A 455 21.86 -33.01 -4.15
CA SER A 455 23.28 -33.35 -4.00
C SER A 455 24.08 -33.22 -5.31
N LEU A 456 23.42 -33.30 -6.47
CA LEU A 456 23.99 -33.10 -7.81
C LEU A 456 23.82 -31.66 -8.34
N GLY A 457 23.66 -30.69 -7.45
CA GLY A 457 23.51 -29.28 -7.80
C GLY A 457 22.07 -28.89 -8.17
N LYS A 458 21.93 -27.91 -9.07
CA LYS A 458 20.62 -27.38 -9.47
C LYS A 458 19.98 -28.28 -10.52
N ILE A 459 18.75 -28.70 -10.26
CA ILE A 459 17.95 -29.54 -11.15
C ILE A 459 16.65 -28.84 -11.53
N ALA A 460 16.14 -29.17 -12.71
CA ALA A 460 14.89 -28.64 -13.23
C ALA A 460 13.95 -29.76 -13.69
N PHE A 461 12.70 -29.61 -13.29
CA PHE A 461 11.56 -30.40 -13.71
C PHE A 461 10.76 -29.58 -14.72
N ASP A 462 10.94 -29.89 -16.00
CA ASP A 462 10.32 -29.17 -17.11
C ASP A 462 9.04 -29.93 -17.53
N ILE A 463 7.87 -29.36 -17.25
CA ILE A 463 6.56 -29.94 -17.59
C ILE A 463 6.09 -29.31 -18.90
N VAL A 464 6.28 -30.04 -20.00
CA VAL A 464 5.85 -29.63 -21.34
C VAL A 464 4.39 -30.01 -21.53
N ILE A 465 3.53 -29.01 -21.72
CA ILE A 465 2.10 -29.23 -21.98
C ILE A 465 1.82 -29.00 -23.46
N SER A 466 1.35 -30.04 -24.12
CA SER A 466 0.85 -30.02 -25.50
C SER A 466 -0.64 -30.34 -25.52
N ASN A 467 -1.28 -30.22 -26.69
CA ASN A 467 -2.71 -30.48 -26.82
C ASN A 467 -3.08 -31.91 -26.40
N ASN A 468 -2.22 -32.89 -26.73
CA ASN A 468 -2.54 -34.31 -26.54
C ASN A 468 -1.71 -34.97 -25.43
N ASN A 469 -0.64 -34.33 -24.95
CA ASN A 469 0.28 -34.93 -23.99
C ASN A 469 0.80 -33.93 -22.96
N VAL A 470 1.03 -34.42 -21.74
CA VAL A 470 1.84 -33.77 -20.71
C VAL A 470 3.12 -34.59 -20.54
N GLN A 471 4.27 -33.94 -20.66
CA GLN A 471 5.57 -34.58 -20.57
C GLN A 471 6.38 -33.94 -19.44
N LEU A 472 6.95 -34.76 -18.56
CA LEU A 472 7.92 -34.34 -17.54
C LEU A 472 9.32 -34.66 -18.05
N ASN A 473 10.16 -33.64 -18.13
CA ASN A 473 11.59 -33.80 -18.32
C ASN A 473 12.33 -33.43 -17.05
N VAL A 474 13.45 -34.10 -16.80
CA VAL A 474 14.34 -33.82 -15.69
C VAL A 474 15.72 -33.52 -16.26
N SER A 475 16.29 -32.39 -15.86
CA SER A 475 17.61 -31.96 -16.32
C SER A 475 18.43 -31.37 -15.19
N VAL A 476 19.74 -31.59 -15.25
CA VAL A 476 20.69 -30.90 -14.37
C VAL A 476 21.14 -29.62 -15.06
N ARG A 477 21.09 -28.50 -14.32
CA ARG A 477 21.47 -27.18 -14.85
C ARG A 477 22.97 -26.94 -14.75
N ASP A 478 23.65 -27.62 -13.84
CA ASP A 478 25.07 -27.50 -13.61
C ASP A 478 25.83 -28.62 -14.36
N THR A 479 26.51 -28.25 -15.44
CA THR A 479 27.07 -29.20 -16.40
C THR A 479 28.16 -30.11 -15.82
N LYS A 480 28.82 -29.69 -14.73
CA LYS A 480 29.84 -30.52 -14.08
C LYS A 480 29.27 -31.78 -13.41
N TYR A 481 27.97 -31.80 -13.10
CA TYR A 481 27.28 -32.96 -12.50
C TYR A 481 26.50 -33.78 -13.53
N GLN A 482 26.70 -33.54 -14.83
CA GLN A 482 25.91 -34.17 -15.88
C GLN A 482 26.16 -35.69 -15.98
N GLU A 483 27.42 -36.12 -15.86
CA GLU A 483 27.76 -37.55 -15.86
C GLU A 483 27.19 -38.25 -14.63
N ASP A 484 27.43 -37.67 -13.44
CA ASP A 484 26.88 -38.18 -12.16
C ASP A 484 25.35 -38.28 -12.18
N PHE A 485 24.68 -37.29 -12.77
CA PHE A 485 23.23 -37.29 -12.95
C PHE A 485 22.75 -38.51 -13.74
N PHE A 486 23.37 -38.78 -14.90
CA PHE A 486 22.98 -39.94 -15.69
C PHE A 486 23.35 -41.25 -15.00
N GLU A 487 24.49 -41.33 -14.31
CA GLU A 487 24.89 -42.53 -13.57
C GLU A 487 23.89 -42.85 -12.46
N VAL A 488 23.52 -41.86 -11.65
CA VAL A 488 22.54 -42.01 -10.57
C VAL A 488 21.18 -42.40 -11.14
N VAL A 489 20.71 -41.73 -12.19
CA VAL A 489 19.41 -42.08 -12.77
C VAL A 489 19.42 -43.48 -13.39
N PHE A 490 20.49 -43.85 -14.10
CA PHE A 490 20.63 -45.19 -14.70
C PHE A 490 20.66 -46.28 -13.62
N ARG A 491 21.33 -46.04 -12.49
CA ARG A 491 21.40 -46.98 -11.38
C ARG A 491 20.03 -47.27 -10.76
N TYR A 492 19.16 -46.26 -10.65
CA TYR A 492 17.86 -46.40 -9.98
C TYR A 492 16.68 -46.69 -10.92
N LEU A 493 16.73 -46.22 -12.17
CA LEU A 493 15.64 -46.35 -13.15
C LEU A 493 15.97 -47.28 -14.32
N GLY A 494 17.20 -47.80 -14.40
CA GLY A 494 17.65 -48.66 -15.50
C GLY A 494 17.69 -47.90 -16.82
N THR A 495 17.11 -48.48 -17.88
CA THR A 495 17.04 -47.90 -19.23
C THR A 495 15.67 -47.30 -19.57
N ASP A 496 14.76 -47.19 -18.59
CA ASP A 496 13.38 -46.74 -18.82
C ASP A 496 13.25 -45.21 -18.86
N PHE A 497 14.09 -44.58 -19.71
CA PHE A 497 14.03 -43.15 -20.04
C PHE A 497 14.66 -42.88 -21.40
N SER A 498 14.31 -41.74 -22.01
CA SER A 498 14.99 -41.25 -23.22
C SER A 498 15.76 -39.98 -22.91
N ILE A 499 17.02 -39.93 -23.36
CA ILE A 499 17.85 -38.73 -23.25
C ILE A 499 17.25 -37.65 -24.15
N LEU A 500 17.17 -36.43 -23.64
CA LEU A 500 16.70 -35.28 -24.42
C LEU A 500 17.69 -34.98 -25.54
N SER A 501 17.20 -34.42 -26.65
CA SER A 501 18.03 -34.11 -27.82
C SER A 501 19.21 -33.15 -27.54
N ASN A 502 19.13 -32.38 -26.46
CA ASN A 502 20.21 -31.49 -26.01
C ASN A 502 21.28 -32.21 -25.16
N GLY A 503 21.11 -33.50 -24.86
CA GLY A 503 22.00 -34.32 -24.03
C GLY A 503 21.98 -33.97 -22.54
N LYS A 504 21.28 -32.92 -22.10
CA LYS A 504 21.38 -32.33 -20.75
C LYS A 504 20.32 -32.82 -19.76
N GLY A 505 19.53 -33.80 -20.16
CA GLY A 505 18.49 -34.35 -19.31
C GLY A 505 17.81 -35.52 -19.98
N LEU A 506 16.71 -35.95 -19.37
CA LEU A 506 15.92 -37.07 -19.84
C LEU A 506 14.42 -36.76 -19.78
N LYS A 507 13.68 -37.44 -20.65
CA LYS A 507 12.23 -37.54 -20.59
C LYS A 507 11.87 -38.60 -19.55
N ALA A 508 11.35 -38.13 -18.42
CA ALA A 508 11.07 -38.93 -17.23
C ALA A 508 9.67 -39.54 -17.23
N TYR A 509 8.71 -38.85 -17.83
CA TYR A 509 7.32 -39.30 -17.85
C TYR A 509 6.56 -38.64 -19.01
N SER A 510 5.57 -39.36 -19.54
CA SER A 510 4.67 -38.87 -20.59
C SER A 510 3.29 -39.43 -20.34
N LEU A 511 2.29 -38.56 -20.37
CA LEU A 511 0.89 -38.91 -20.17
C LEU A 511 0.07 -38.35 -21.32
N LYS A 512 -0.85 -39.15 -21.87
CA LYS A 512 -1.88 -38.66 -22.80
C LYS A 512 -2.93 -37.86 -22.03
N ARG A 513 -3.31 -36.69 -22.53
CA ARG A 513 -4.22 -35.75 -21.86
C ARG A 513 -5.71 -36.13 -21.99
N GLU A 514 -6.04 -37.07 -22.87
CA GLU A 514 -7.43 -37.47 -23.15
C GLU A 514 -8.12 -38.00 -21.88
N ASN A 515 -9.19 -37.32 -21.44
CA ASN A 515 -10.07 -37.70 -20.32
C ASN A 515 -9.42 -37.72 -18.92
N ILE A 516 -8.39 -36.92 -18.66
CA ILE A 516 -7.75 -36.81 -17.34
C ILE A 516 -7.87 -35.38 -16.82
N SER A 517 -8.28 -35.22 -15.56
CA SER A 517 -8.43 -33.89 -14.93
C SER A 517 -7.06 -33.24 -14.63
N PHE A 518 -7.05 -31.93 -14.41
CA PHE A 518 -5.81 -31.22 -14.05
C PHE A 518 -5.26 -31.67 -12.68
N GLU A 519 -6.14 -32.00 -11.75
CA GLU A 519 -5.82 -32.54 -10.43
C GLU A 519 -5.14 -33.90 -10.55
N GLU A 520 -5.63 -34.76 -11.44
CA GLU A 520 -5.04 -36.07 -11.73
C GLU A 520 -3.67 -35.94 -12.40
N ILE A 521 -3.55 -35.05 -13.40
CA ILE A 521 -2.26 -34.72 -14.04
C ILE A 521 -1.26 -34.22 -12.98
N ALA A 522 -1.66 -33.27 -12.14
CA ALA A 522 -0.82 -32.73 -11.07
C ALA A 522 -0.37 -33.83 -10.11
N THR A 523 -1.28 -34.72 -9.72
CA THR A 523 -0.99 -35.83 -8.80
C THR A 523 0.04 -36.79 -9.39
N LEU A 524 -0.13 -37.18 -10.66
CA LEU A 524 0.80 -38.09 -11.34
C LEU A 524 2.17 -37.45 -11.54
N ILE A 525 2.21 -36.20 -11.98
CA ILE A 525 3.46 -35.45 -12.16
C ILE A 525 4.17 -35.24 -10.83
N SER A 526 3.47 -34.80 -9.78
CA SER A 526 4.05 -34.61 -8.44
C SER A 526 4.64 -35.90 -7.88
N LYS A 527 3.97 -37.05 -8.05
CA LYS A 527 4.52 -38.35 -7.67
C LYS A 527 5.85 -38.63 -8.37
N LYS A 528 5.95 -38.37 -9.68
CA LYS A 528 7.18 -38.56 -10.45
C LYS A 528 8.27 -37.59 -10.01
N ILE A 529 7.93 -36.32 -9.81
CA ILE A 529 8.85 -35.31 -9.27
C ILE A 529 9.44 -35.77 -7.93
N LEU A 530 8.61 -36.23 -6.98
CA LEU A 530 9.07 -36.69 -5.67
C LEU A 530 9.98 -37.93 -5.77
N ILE A 531 9.71 -38.86 -6.69
CA ILE A 531 10.57 -40.02 -6.93
C ILE A 531 11.94 -39.57 -7.44
N PHE A 532 11.98 -38.72 -8.47
CA PHE A 532 13.24 -38.21 -9.01
C PHE A 532 14.00 -37.37 -8.00
N TYR A 533 13.32 -36.51 -7.24
CA TYR A 533 13.96 -35.72 -6.20
C TYR A 533 14.59 -36.59 -5.11
N LYS A 534 13.94 -37.72 -4.76
CA LYS A 534 14.51 -38.69 -3.82
C LYS A 534 15.71 -39.46 -4.40
N ILE A 535 15.72 -39.74 -5.71
CA ILE A 535 16.83 -40.43 -6.38
C ILE A 535 18.05 -39.52 -6.49
N LEU A 536 17.83 -38.23 -6.72
CA LEU A 536 18.87 -37.23 -6.98
C LEU A 536 19.42 -36.57 -5.71
N ASN A 537 18.82 -36.84 -4.55
CA ASN A 537 19.35 -36.49 -3.24
C ASN A 537 20.05 -37.69 -2.63
#